data_AF-I0INZ1-F1
#
_entry.id   AF-I0INZ1-F1
#
_cell.length_a   1.000
_cell.length_b   1.000
_cell.length_c   1.000
_cell.angle_alpha   90.00
_cell.angle_beta   90.00
_cell.angle_gamma   90.00
#
_symmetry.space_group_name_H-M   'P 1'
#
loop_
_entity.id
_entity.type
_entity.pdbx_description
1 polymer ?
#
loop_
_entity_poly.entity_id
_entity_poly.type
_entity_poly.pdbx_seq_one_letter_code
_entity_poly.pdbx_strand_id
1 'polypeptide(L)' 'MVLIDPRNTSCTCSVCGHCEKNNRKSQEYFSCLICKHTEHADINAARNIRFKAAINRPIAV' A
#
# COMPACT_ATOMS: atom_id res chain seq x y z
N MET A 1 10.24 -5.24 -17.93
CA MET A 1 9.59 -5.90 -16.78
C MET A 1 9.97 -5.10 -15.54
N VAL A 2 9.03 -4.34 -14.96
CA VAL A 2 9.33 -3.48 -13.80
C VAL A 2 9.27 -4.35 -12.55
N LEU A 3 10.43 -4.62 -11.93
CA LEU A 3 10.48 -5.22 -10.60
C LEU A 3 10.03 -4.15 -9.59
N ILE A 4 8.76 -4.17 -9.22
CA ILE A 4 8.29 -3.42 -8.07
C ILE A 4 8.60 -4.26 -6.85
N ASP A 5 9.55 -3.82 -6.02
CA ASP A 5 9.83 -4.45 -4.74
C ASP A 5 8.52 -4.49 -3.92
N PRO A 6 7.95 -5.68 -3.63
CA PRO A 6 6.71 -5.81 -2.88
C PRO A 6 6.91 -5.53 -1.39
N ARG A 7 8.17 -5.34 -0.96
CA ARG A 7 8.51 -4.94 0.39
C ARG A 7 7.84 -3.58 0.67
N ASN A 8 7.02 -3.55 1.73
CA ASN A 8 6.27 -2.43 2.28
C ASN A 8 4.92 -2.03 1.62
N THR A 9 4.48 -2.59 0.49
CA THR A 9 3.15 -2.24 -0.07
C THR A 9 1.98 -2.75 0.79
N SER A 10 2.18 -3.85 1.50
CA SER A 10 1.17 -4.47 2.37
C SER A 10 0.99 -3.77 3.73
N CYS A 11 1.91 -2.87 4.11
CA CYS A 11 1.89 -2.15 5.39
C CYS A 11 1.65 -0.64 5.24
N THR A 12 1.66 -0.14 4.00
CA THR A 12 1.42 1.28 3.68
C THR A 12 -0.08 1.55 3.69
N CYS A 13 -0.52 2.64 4.31
CA CYS A 13 -1.90 3.10 4.20
C CYS A 13 -2.10 3.82 2.88
N SER A 14 -3.07 3.38 2.08
CA SER A 14 -3.41 4.03 0.81
C SER A 14 -4.03 5.43 0.95
N VAL A 15 -4.49 5.79 2.16
CA VAL A 15 -5.13 7.09 2.44
C VAL A 15 -4.11 8.14 2.89
N CYS A 16 -3.27 7.82 3.89
CA CYS A 16 -2.34 8.78 4.48
C CYS A 16 -0.86 8.51 4.13
N GLY A 17 -0.55 7.40 3.47
CA GLY A 17 0.82 7.00 3.14
C GLY A 17 1.62 6.43 4.32
N HIS A 18 1.05 6.34 5.53
CA HIS A 18 1.77 5.80 6.70
C HIS A 18 2.09 4.31 6.52
N CYS A 19 3.37 3.95 6.59
CA CYS A 19 3.82 2.58 6.44
C CYS A 19 4.29 2.01 7.77
N GLU A 20 3.51 1.12 8.37
CA GLU A 20 3.80 0.52 9.66
C GLU A 20 3.37 -0.95 9.68
N LYS A 21 4.21 -1.82 10.23
CA LYS A 21 3.93 -3.28 10.26
C LYS A 21 2.64 -3.62 10.99
N ASN A 22 2.33 -2.87 12.06
CA ASN A 22 1.12 -3.05 12.84
C ASN A 22 -0.15 -2.57 12.13
N ASN A 23 -0.04 -1.86 11.00
CA ASN A 23 -1.20 -1.49 10.21
C ASN A 23 -1.90 -2.71 9.60
N ARG A 24 -1.16 -3.80 9.36
CA ARG A 24 -1.73 -5.06 8.87
C ARG A 24 -1.85 -6.04 10.04
N LYS A 25 -3.07 -6.21 10.56
CA LYS A 25 -3.30 -7.16 11.67
C LYS A 25 -3.37 -8.60 11.17
N SER A 26 -3.93 -8.84 9.99
CA SER A 26 -4.07 -10.17 9.39
C SER A 26 -4.01 -10.10 7.86
N GLN A 27 -4.05 -11.26 7.19
CA GLN A 27 -4.09 -11.28 5.72
C GLN A 27 -5.30 -10.56 5.14
N GLU A 28 -6.43 -10.61 5.84
CA GLU A 28 -7.68 -9.96 5.46
C GLU A 28 -7.86 -8.56 6.06
N TYR A 29 -7.28 -8.26 7.23
CA TYR A 29 -7.59 -7.05 7.97
C TYR A 29 -6.45 -6.03 8.01
N PHE A 30 -6.74 -4.82 7.55
CA PHE A 30 -5.86 -3.65 7.63
C PHE A 30 -6.53 -2.53 8.45
N SER A 31 -5.77 -1.91 9.34
CA SER A 31 -6.17 -0.75 10.13
C SER A 31 -4.99 0.18 10.33
N CYS A 32 -5.05 1.38 9.76
CA CYS A 32 -4.01 2.38 9.93
C CYS A 32 -4.04 2.99 11.33
N LEU A 33 -2.89 3.00 12.01
CA LEU A 33 -2.77 3.57 13.36
C LEU A 33 -2.82 5.11 13.39
N ILE A 34 -2.55 5.79 12.26
CA ILE A 34 -2.57 7.26 12.18
C ILE A 34 -3.96 7.78 11.81
N CYS A 35 -4.50 7.38 10.66
CA CYS A 35 -5.78 7.92 10.18
C CYS A 35 -6.99 7.07 10.58
N LYS A 36 -6.78 5.96 11.32
CA LYS A 36 -7.81 4.98 11.70
C LYS A 36 -8.56 4.34 10.54
N HIS A 37 -8.04 4.45 9.32
CA HIS A 37 -8.65 3.83 8.15
C HIS A 37 -8.58 2.31 8.25
N THR A 38 -9.74 1.66 8.13
CA THR A 38 -9.89 0.20 8.16
C THR A 38 -10.40 -0.30 6.82
N GLU A 39 -9.74 -1.29 6.25
CA GLU A 39 -10.14 -1.90 4.99
C GLU A 39 -9.57 -3.32 4.88
N HIS A 40 -9.99 -4.07 3.86
CA HIS A 40 -9.34 -5.34 3.53
C HIS A 40 -7.88 -5.11 3.15
N ALA A 41 -6.97 -5.90 3.70
CA ALA A 41 -5.54 -5.70 3.44
C ALA A 41 -5.18 -5.89 1.96
N ASP A 42 -5.86 -6.79 1.25
CA ASP A 42 -5.69 -6.98 -0.19
C ASP A 42 -6.20 -5.79 -1.01
N ILE A 43 -7.31 -5.16 -0.61
CA ILE A 43 -7.85 -3.96 -1.27
C ILE A 43 -6.89 -2.78 -1.07
N ASN A 44 -6.41 -2.58 0.17
CA ASN A 44 -5.43 -1.54 0.47
C ASN A 44 -4.10 -1.79 -0.28
N ALA A 45 -3.65 -3.04 -0.36
CA ALA A 45 -2.46 -3.41 -1.15
C ALA A 45 -2.67 -3.15 -2.65
N ALA A 46 -3.83 -3.49 -3.21
CA ALA A 46 -4.16 -3.22 -4.61
C ALA A 46 -4.14 -1.71 -4.90
N ARG A 47 -4.66 -0.88 -3.99
CA ARG A 47 -4.57 0.59 -4.07
C ARG A 47 -3.12 1.07 -4.06
N ASN A 48 -2.29 0.56 -3.16
CA ASN A 48 -0.87 0.92 -3.11
C ASN A 48 -0.11 0.50 -4.36
N ILE A 49 -0.42 -0.67 -4.92
CA ILE A 49 0.17 -1.13 -6.19
C ILE A 49 -0.25 -0.21 -7.33
N ARG A 50 -1.55 0.15 -7.43
CA ARG A 50 -2.03 1.11 -8.42
C ARG A 50 -1.31 2.46 -8.28
N PHE A 51 -1.10 2.93 -7.06
CA PHE A 51 -0.40 4.18 -6.78
C PHE A 51 1.07 4.08 -7.21
N LYS A 52 1.80 3.03 -6.82
CA LYS A 52 3.18 2.78 -7.26
C LYS A 52 3.30 2.64 -8.78
N ALA A 53 2.36 1.95 -9.42
CA ALA A 53 2.33 1.80 -10.88
C ALA A 53 2.11 3.14 -11.59
N ALA A 54 1.30 4.03 -11.01
CA ALA A 54 1.12 5.39 -11.53
C ALA A 54 2.38 6.25 -11.37
N ILE A 55 3.10 6.13 -10.26
CA ILE A 55 4.35 6.88 -10.00
C ILE A 55 5.51 6.35 -10.83
N ASN A 56 5.62 5.03 -11.02
CA ASN A 56 6.64 4.39 -11.85
C ASN A 56 6.33 4.46 -13.36
N ARG A 57 5.48 5.38 -13.84
CA ARG A 57 5.50 5.70 -15.27
C ARG A 57 6.92 6.20 -15.57
N PRO A 58 7.70 5.50 -16.42
CA PRO A 58 8.95 6.09 -16.87
C PRO A 58 8.57 7.43 -17.50
N ILE A 59 9.26 8.49 -17.08
CA ILE A 59 9.28 9.72 -17.85
C ILE A 59 9.80 9.29 -19.22
N ALA A 60 8.90 9.13 -20.17
CA ALA A 60 9.26 9.01 -21.57
C ALA A 60 9.73 10.41 -21.97
N VAL A 61 11.02 10.65 -21.77
CA VAL A 61 11.77 11.71 -22.46
C VAL A 61 12.42 11.08 -23.68
#